data_AF-A0A093G6H2-F1
#
_entry.id   AF-A0A093G6H2-F1
#
_cell.length_a   1.000
_cell.length_b   1.000
_cell.length_c   1.000
_cell.angle_alpha   90.00
_cell.angle_beta   90.00
_cell.angle_gamma   90.00
#
_symmetry.space_group_name_H-M   'P 1'
#
loop_
_entity.id
_entity.type
_entity.pdbx_description
1 polymer ?
#
loop_
_entity_poly.entity_id
_entity_poly.type
_entity_poly.pdbx_seq_one_letter_code
_entity_poly.pdbx_strand_id
1 'polypeptide(L)'
;KLDSNSSFAWPPAPSPTGGQHHPYLGGNVSYVDFYLHQPSVAAVFIISYLLIFLLCMLGNGVVCFLVLRSRQMRTVTNLFIFNLAVSDLLVGIFCMPTTLLDNIIAGWPFGSLVCKLSGMVQGISVSASVFTLVAIAVDRFRCIVHPFKRKPSAAAAAATIALIWLLAVAIMCPSAVMLQIQEEKRFRVVLGRGNQTLPVYWCREAWPAPGMRR
;
A
#
# COMPACT_ATOMS: atom_id res chain seq x y z
N LYS A 1 -10.79 -37.61 -9.68
CA LYS A 1 -9.38 -37.93 -9.39
C LYS A 1 -8.65 -36.60 -9.23
N LEU A 2 -8.23 -36.31 -8.00
CA LEU A 2 -7.44 -35.14 -7.61
C LEU A 2 -5.94 -35.56 -7.58
N ASP A 3 -5.06 -34.56 -7.71
CA ASP A 3 -3.69 -34.39 -7.17
C ASP A 3 -2.71 -33.88 -8.25
N SER A 4 -2.25 -32.62 -8.19
CA SER A 4 -1.34 -31.96 -7.24
C SER A 4 0.14 -32.20 -7.59
N ASN A 5 0.90 -31.09 -7.64
CA ASN A 5 2.34 -30.96 -7.38
C ASN A 5 3.20 -30.45 -8.57
N SER A 6 3.21 -29.13 -8.74
CA SER A 6 4.23 -28.38 -9.49
C SER A 6 5.48 -28.22 -8.62
N SER A 7 6.45 -29.11 -8.77
CA SER A 7 7.76 -29.02 -8.11
C SER A 7 8.78 -28.43 -9.09
N PHE A 8 9.16 -27.17 -8.87
CA PHE A 8 10.29 -26.51 -9.53
C PHE A 8 11.58 -27.13 -8.98
N ALA A 9 12.24 -27.97 -9.77
CA ALA A 9 13.45 -28.70 -9.38
C ALA A 9 14.69 -27.81 -9.50
N TRP A 10 15.45 -27.69 -8.40
CA TRP A 10 16.77 -27.06 -8.37
C TRP A 10 17.86 -28.01 -8.89
N PRO A 11 18.94 -27.53 -9.56
CA PRO A 11 20.05 -28.37 -10.00
C PRO A 11 20.94 -28.82 -8.82
N PRO A 12 21.65 -29.96 -8.94
CA PRO A 12 22.38 -30.55 -7.83
C PRO A 12 23.71 -29.82 -7.55
N ALA A 13 24.10 -29.79 -6.28
CA ALA A 13 25.31 -29.13 -5.79
C ALA A 13 26.60 -29.93 -6.09
N PRO A 14 27.73 -29.28 -6.43
CA PRO A 14 29.04 -29.92 -6.40
C PRO A 14 29.66 -29.88 -4.99
N SER A 15 30.42 -30.93 -4.68
CA SER A 15 31.10 -31.23 -3.41
C SER A 15 32.23 -30.24 -3.08
N PRO A 16 32.66 -30.10 -1.80
CA PRO A 16 33.56 -29.03 -1.38
C PRO A 16 35.01 -29.51 -1.34
N THR A 17 35.89 -28.95 -2.19
CA THR A 17 37.34 -28.89 -1.88
C THR A 17 37.97 -27.64 -2.49
N GLY A 18 38.83 -26.99 -1.70
CA GLY A 18 39.89 -26.12 -2.19
C GLY A 18 39.52 -24.64 -2.33
N GLY A 19 40.19 -23.80 -1.54
CA GLY A 19 39.98 -22.35 -1.54
C GLY A 19 40.36 -21.66 -2.86
N GLN A 20 39.69 -20.55 -3.14
CA GLN A 20 40.11 -19.59 -4.15
C GLN A 20 39.78 -18.17 -3.69
N HIS A 21 40.84 -17.35 -3.64
CA HIS A 21 40.79 -15.90 -3.54
C HIS A 21 39.90 -15.34 -4.66
N HIS A 22 38.89 -14.55 -4.29
CA HIS A 22 38.18 -13.66 -5.23
C HIS A 22 38.76 -12.25 -5.12
N PRO A 23 39.52 -11.75 -6.12
CA PRO A 23 39.85 -10.35 -6.23
C PRO A 23 38.62 -9.59 -6.78
N TYR A 24 38.54 -8.29 -6.49
CA TYR A 24 37.47 -7.32 -6.84
C TYR A 24 36.22 -7.31 -5.95
N LEU A 25 36.28 -6.63 -4.78
CA LEU A 25 35.10 -5.94 -4.23
C LEU A 25 35.55 -4.69 -3.46
N GLY A 26 35.82 -3.61 -4.19
CA GLY A 26 36.01 -2.28 -3.62
C GLY A 26 34.66 -1.70 -3.15
N GLY A 27 34.24 -2.13 -1.96
CA GLY A 27 33.07 -1.61 -1.26
C GLY A 27 32.76 -2.46 -0.02
N ASN A 28 32.71 -1.85 1.15
CA ASN A 28 32.29 -2.51 2.39
C ASN A 28 30.79 -2.89 2.27
N VAL A 29 30.49 -4.11 1.85
CA VAL A 29 29.12 -4.65 1.83
C VAL A 29 28.76 -5.07 3.26
N SER A 30 27.63 -4.57 3.76
CA SER A 30 27.09 -4.95 5.06
C SER A 30 26.03 -6.04 4.90
N TYR A 31 26.08 -7.03 5.79
CA TYR A 31 25.12 -8.14 5.82
C TYR A 31 24.01 -7.84 6.84
N VAL A 32 22.76 -8.05 6.44
CA VAL A 32 21.59 -7.87 7.30
C VAL A 32 20.77 -9.15 7.38
N ASP A 33 20.11 -9.37 8.51
CA ASP A 33 19.17 -10.46 8.67
C ASP A 33 17.90 -10.21 7.84
N PHE A 34 17.23 -11.29 7.45
CA PHE A 34 15.97 -11.21 6.69
C PHE A 34 14.85 -10.55 7.50
N TYR A 35 14.85 -10.70 8.83
CA TYR A 35 13.89 -10.05 9.72
C TYR A 35 14.52 -8.81 10.34
N LEU A 36 13.85 -7.65 10.22
CA LEU A 36 14.34 -6.36 10.71
C LEU A 36 14.21 -6.19 12.23
N HIS A 37 13.30 -6.94 12.85
CA HIS A 37 12.91 -6.77 14.24
C HIS A 37 13.04 -8.07 15.03
N GLN A 38 13.24 -7.94 16.35
CA GLN A 38 13.13 -9.08 17.26
C GLN A 38 11.74 -9.72 17.18
N PRO A 39 11.60 -11.04 17.44
CA PRO A 39 10.32 -11.74 17.30
C PRO A 39 9.16 -11.13 18.09
N SER A 40 9.44 -10.57 19.27
CA SER A 40 8.46 -9.88 20.11
C SER A 40 7.92 -8.61 19.45
N VAL A 41 8.80 -7.77 18.90
CA VAL A 41 8.44 -6.53 18.21
C VAL A 41 7.69 -6.84 16.91
N ALA A 42 8.16 -7.82 16.14
CA ALA A 42 7.46 -8.28 14.94
C ALA A 42 6.05 -8.81 15.27
N ALA A 43 5.89 -9.56 16.36
CA ALA A 43 4.57 -10.02 16.80
C ALA A 43 3.62 -8.86 17.13
N VAL A 44 4.11 -7.80 17.78
CA VAL A 44 3.31 -6.60 18.05
C VAL A 44 2.86 -5.91 16.76
N PHE A 45 3.75 -5.76 15.78
CA PHE A 45 3.38 -5.22 14.46
C PHE A 45 2.34 -6.09 13.76
N ILE A 46 2.54 -7.41 13.71
CA ILE A 46 1.60 -8.34 13.07
C ILE A 46 0.22 -8.24 13.72
N ILE A 47 0.14 -8.34 15.06
CA ILE A 47 -1.13 -8.31 15.78
C ILE A 47 -1.83 -6.96 15.58
N SER A 48 -1.11 -5.84 15.72
CA SER A 48 -1.70 -4.51 15.55
C SER A 48 -2.22 -4.27 14.13
N TYR A 49 -1.43 -4.57 13.10
CA TYR A 49 -1.87 -4.42 11.70
C TYR A 49 -3.02 -5.36 11.36
N LEU A 50 -3.03 -6.60 11.88
CA LEU A 50 -4.16 -7.51 11.69
C LEU A 50 -5.45 -6.95 12.34
N LEU A 51 -5.37 -6.42 13.55
CA LEU A 51 -6.52 -5.78 14.20
C LEU A 51 -7.03 -4.58 13.39
N ILE A 52 -6.13 -3.69 12.96
CA ILE A 52 -6.49 -2.53 12.12
C ILE A 52 -7.13 -2.99 10.81
N PHE A 53 -6.55 -3.99 10.16
CA PHE A 53 -7.09 -4.55 8.91
C PHE A 53 -8.50 -5.11 9.12
N LEU A 54 -8.73 -5.92 10.15
CA LEU A 54 -10.05 -6.48 10.45
C LEU A 54 -11.08 -5.40 10.76
N LEU A 55 -10.72 -4.41 11.59
CA LEU A 55 -11.59 -3.28 11.91
C LEU A 55 -11.93 -2.45 10.68
N CYS A 56 -10.95 -2.19 9.82
CA CYS A 56 -11.14 -1.46 8.56
C CYS A 56 -12.09 -2.23 7.63
N MET A 57 -11.83 -3.53 7.40
CA MET A 57 -12.63 -4.37 6.49
C MET A 57 -14.06 -4.55 6.98
N LEU A 58 -14.25 -4.85 8.28
CA LEU A 58 -15.57 -5.04 8.86
C LEU A 58 -16.34 -3.72 8.96
N GLY A 59 -15.71 -2.67 9.49
CA GLY A 59 -16.34 -1.36 9.67
C GLY A 59 -16.78 -0.75 8.34
N ASN A 60 -15.84 -0.58 7.41
CA ASN A 60 -16.13 0.01 6.10
C ASN A 60 -16.98 -0.92 5.22
N GLY A 61 -16.82 -2.24 5.34
CA GLY A 61 -17.67 -3.22 4.67
C GLY A 61 -19.14 -3.11 5.08
N VAL A 62 -19.42 -2.98 6.38
CA VAL A 62 -20.79 -2.77 6.90
C VAL A 62 -21.36 -1.45 6.40
N VAL A 63 -20.58 -0.36 6.42
CA VAL A 63 -21.01 0.94 5.88
C VAL A 63 -21.41 0.82 4.40
N CYS A 64 -20.55 0.20 3.59
CA CYS A 64 -20.84 -0.06 2.18
C CYS A 64 -22.13 -0.88 2.00
N PHE A 65 -22.29 -1.96 2.77
CA PHE A 65 -23.46 -2.83 2.71
C PHE A 65 -24.76 -2.08 3.05
N LEU A 66 -24.78 -1.30 4.14
CA LEU A 66 -25.96 -0.57 4.59
C LEU A 66 -26.42 0.48 3.57
N VAL A 67 -25.49 1.23 2.97
CA VAL A 67 -25.81 2.25 1.96
C VAL A 67 -26.33 1.61 0.67
N LEU A 68 -25.75 0.50 0.23
CA LEU A 68 -26.19 -0.20 -0.99
C LEU A 68 -27.57 -0.85 -0.81
N ARG A 69 -27.82 -1.44 0.36
CA ARG A 69 -29.05 -2.19 0.66
C ARG A 69 -30.29 -1.30 0.77
N SER A 70 -30.17 -0.10 1.35
CA SER A 70 -31.31 0.77 1.62
C SER A 70 -31.41 1.91 0.60
N ARG A 71 -32.48 1.91 -0.20
CA ARG A 71 -32.78 3.04 -1.11
C ARG A 71 -33.07 4.35 -0.37
N GLN A 72 -33.66 4.27 0.83
CA GLN A 72 -33.91 5.45 1.67
C GLN A 72 -32.62 6.10 2.17
N MET A 73 -31.54 5.32 2.28
CA MET A 73 -30.22 5.81 2.68
C MET A 73 -29.43 6.43 1.53
N ARG A 74 -29.96 6.58 0.32
CA ARG A 74 -29.26 7.20 -0.82
C ARG A 74 -29.34 8.73 -0.80
N THR A 75 -28.98 9.30 0.34
CA THR A 75 -28.84 10.75 0.50
C THR A 75 -27.44 11.20 0.07
N VAL A 76 -27.27 12.49 -0.22
CA VAL A 76 -25.98 13.07 -0.65
C VAL A 76 -24.85 12.75 0.34
N THR A 77 -25.10 12.96 1.63
CA THR A 77 -24.11 12.66 2.67
C THR A 77 -23.77 11.16 2.71
N ASN A 78 -24.76 10.29 2.59
CA ASN A 78 -24.52 8.84 2.65
C ASN A 78 -23.75 8.33 1.43
N LEU A 79 -23.87 9.00 0.27
CA LEU A 79 -23.01 8.72 -0.89
C LEU A 79 -21.56 9.13 -0.65
N PHE A 80 -21.31 10.24 0.04
CA PHE A 80 -19.95 10.62 0.45
C PHE A 80 -19.38 9.68 1.51
N ILE A 81 -20.19 9.25 2.49
CA ILE A 81 -19.78 8.24 3.47
C ILE A 81 -19.44 6.91 2.78
N PHE A 82 -20.24 6.51 1.77
CA PHE A 82 -19.93 5.35 0.94
C PHE A 82 -18.60 5.52 0.19
N ASN A 83 -18.34 6.69 -0.40
CA ASN A 83 -17.06 6.96 -1.07
C ASN A 83 -15.86 6.85 -0.11
N LEU A 84 -16.01 7.35 1.12
CA LEU A 84 -14.98 7.24 2.16
C LEU A 84 -14.71 5.77 2.51
N ALA A 85 -15.78 4.99 2.74
CA ALA A 85 -15.66 3.56 3.02
C ALA A 85 -14.99 2.78 1.88
N VAL A 86 -15.30 3.10 0.61
CA VAL A 86 -14.61 2.49 -0.55
C VAL A 86 -13.12 2.84 -0.57
N SER A 87 -12.78 4.11 -0.31
CA SER A 87 -11.40 4.57 -0.24
C SER A 87 -10.60 3.84 0.86
N ASP A 88 -11.18 3.71 2.05
CA ASP A 88 -10.53 3.03 3.17
C ASP A 88 -10.38 1.52 2.93
N LEU A 89 -11.36 0.89 2.27
CA LEU A 89 -11.24 -0.52 1.85
C LEU A 89 -10.11 -0.73 0.85
N LEU A 90 -9.88 0.19 -0.09
CA LEU A 90 -8.76 0.12 -1.02
C LEU A 90 -7.41 0.20 -0.28
N VAL A 91 -7.29 1.11 0.68
CA VAL A 91 -6.09 1.19 1.55
C VAL A 91 -5.92 -0.09 2.36
N GLY A 92 -7.00 -0.59 2.95
CA GLY A 92 -7.00 -1.83 3.73
C GLY A 92 -6.53 -3.04 2.92
N ILE A 93 -7.02 -3.21 1.69
CA ILE A 93 -6.73 -4.37 0.86
C ILE A 93 -5.33 -4.31 0.24
N PHE A 94 -4.93 -3.15 -0.32
CA PHE A 94 -3.70 -3.05 -1.10
C PHE A 94 -2.51 -2.55 -0.29
N CYS A 95 -2.73 -1.60 0.64
CA CYS A 95 -1.63 -0.92 1.30
C CYS A 95 -1.24 -1.66 2.57
N MET A 96 -2.18 -1.98 3.45
CA MET A 96 -1.89 -2.58 4.77
C MET A 96 -1.02 -3.85 4.70
N PRO A 97 -1.29 -4.85 3.83
CA PRO A 97 -0.45 -6.06 3.77
C PRO A 97 0.96 -5.74 3.26
N THR A 98 1.07 -4.88 2.26
CA THR A 98 2.38 -4.50 1.69
C THR A 98 3.22 -3.71 2.69
N THR A 99 2.61 -2.76 3.40
CA THR A 99 3.25 -1.99 4.47
C THR A 99 3.66 -2.89 5.63
N LEU A 100 2.81 -3.84 6.05
CA LEU A 100 3.17 -4.77 7.11
C LEU A 100 4.42 -5.59 6.75
N LEU A 101 4.47 -6.14 5.54
CA LEU A 101 5.64 -6.89 5.10
C LEU A 101 6.88 -5.99 5.02
N ASP A 102 6.78 -4.80 4.42
CA ASP A 102 7.90 -3.86 4.32
C ASP A 102 8.48 -3.44 5.69
N ASN A 103 7.66 -3.49 6.75
CA ASN A 103 8.12 -3.25 8.13
C ASN A 103 8.76 -4.48 8.79
N ILE A 104 8.47 -5.70 8.36
CA ILE A 104 8.94 -6.93 9.02
C ILE A 104 10.20 -7.48 8.35
N ILE A 105 10.25 -7.45 7.02
CA ILE A 105 11.29 -8.09 6.23
C ILE A 105 12.25 -7.07 5.62
N ALA A 106 13.52 -7.46 5.48
CA ALA A 106 14.51 -6.66 4.81
C ALA A 106 14.27 -6.67 3.29
N GLY A 107 13.74 -5.56 2.78
CA GLY A 107 13.55 -5.31 1.35
C GLY A 107 12.15 -5.64 0.83
N TRP A 108 11.94 -5.36 -0.46
CA TRP A 108 10.66 -5.43 -1.14
C TRP A 108 10.53 -6.69 -2.03
N PRO A 109 9.71 -7.69 -1.65
CA PRO A 109 9.62 -8.96 -2.37
C PRO A 109 8.59 -8.95 -3.52
N PHE A 110 7.67 -7.97 -3.57
CA PHE A 110 6.49 -8.01 -4.44
C PHE A 110 6.73 -7.53 -5.89
N GLY A 111 7.97 -7.18 -6.24
CA GLY A 111 8.34 -6.69 -7.56
C GLY A 111 7.78 -5.29 -7.88
N SER A 112 8.14 -4.77 -9.07
CA SER A 112 7.94 -3.35 -9.42
C SER A 112 6.49 -2.97 -9.62
N LEU A 113 5.65 -3.89 -10.08
CA LEU A 113 4.24 -3.61 -10.31
C LEU A 113 3.52 -3.30 -9.00
N VAL A 114 3.70 -4.14 -7.98
CA VAL A 114 3.04 -3.96 -6.68
C VAL A 114 3.57 -2.71 -5.99
N CYS A 115 4.87 -2.40 -6.09
CA CYS A 115 5.46 -1.17 -5.54
C CYS A 115 4.76 0.09 -6.09
N LYS A 116 4.59 0.18 -7.42
CA LYS A 116 3.91 1.32 -8.05
C LYS A 116 2.42 1.34 -7.72
N LEU A 117 1.76 0.18 -7.78
CA LEU A 117 0.32 0.08 -7.51
C LEU A 117 -0.03 0.40 -6.06
N SER A 118 0.70 -0.13 -5.07
CA SER A 118 0.42 0.11 -3.65
C SER A 118 0.59 1.59 -3.31
N GLY A 119 1.68 2.22 -3.73
CA GLY A 119 1.91 3.65 -3.51
C GLY A 119 0.87 4.53 -4.23
N MET A 120 0.51 4.17 -5.47
CA MET A 120 -0.50 4.90 -6.23
C MET A 120 -1.90 4.78 -5.59
N VAL A 121 -2.33 3.56 -5.23
CA VAL A 121 -3.61 3.33 -4.56
C VAL A 121 -3.65 4.03 -3.21
N GLN A 122 -2.56 3.99 -2.43
CA GLN A 122 -2.46 4.69 -1.15
C GLN A 122 -2.68 6.19 -1.34
N GLY A 123 -1.91 6.81 -2.24
CA GLY A 123 -1.98 8.24 -2.51
C GLY A 123 -3.34 8.69 -3.03
N ILE A 124 -3.91 7.94 -3.99
CA ILE A 124 -5.23 8.25 -4.56
C ILE A 124 -6.30 8.14 -3.49
N SER A 125 -6.29 7.08 -2.69
CA SER A 125 -7.30 6.85 -1.65
C SER A 125 -7.23 7.93 -0.56
N VAL A 126 -6.04 8.24 -0.06
CA VAL A 126 -5.87 9.33 0.93
C VAL A 126 -6.37 10.67 0.38
N SER A 127 -6.02 11.01 -0.86
CA SER A 127 -6.49 12.24 -1.51
C SER A 127 -8.01 12.26 -1.68
N ALA A 128 -8.59 11.14 -2.12
CA ALA A 128 -10.03 10.99 -2.29
C ALA A 128 -10.77 11.12 -0.96
N SER A 129 -10.24 10.54 0.13
CA SER A 129 -10.79 10.66 1.49
C SER A 129 -10.80 12.11 1.96
N VAL A 130 -9.69 12.84 1.80
CA VAL A 130 -9.60 14.27 2.17
C VAL A 130 -10.60 15.12 1.39
N PHE A 131 -10.66 14.99 0.06
CA PHE A 131 -11.63 15.74 -0.74
C PHE A 131 -13.08 15.37 -0.42
N THR A 132 -13.34 14.11 -0.05
CA THR A 132 -14.67 13.66 0.40
C THR A 132 -15.06 14.33 1.72
N LEU A 133 -14.14 14.43 2.69
CA LEU A 133 -14.38 15.13 3.95
C LEU A 133 -14.67 16.62 3.70
N VAL A 134 -13.95 17.26 2.78
CA VAL A 134 -14.24 18.64 2.35
C VAL A 134 -15.64 18.74 1.74
N ALA A 135 -16.02 17.81 0.86
CA ALA A 135 -17.36 17.81 0.26
C ALA A 135 -18.47 17.64 1.30
N ILE A 136 -18.27 16.78 2.31
CA ILE A 136 -19.19 16.62 3.44
C ILE A 136 -19.29 17.93 4.24
N ALA A 137 -18.17 18.59 4.52
CA ALA A 137 -18.15 19.87 5.23
C ALA A 137 -18.91 20.95 4.47
N VAL A 138 -18.74 21.03 3.14
CA VAL A 138 -19.47 21.97 2.27
C VAL A 138 -20.96 21.66 2.24
N ASP A 139 -21.35 20.39 2.12
CA ASP A 139 -22.75 19.96 2.17
C ASP A 139 -23.42 20.38 3.48
N ARG A 140 -22.74 20.14 4.61
CA ARG A 140 -23.21 20.54 5.95
C ARG A 140 -23.32 22.05 6.11
N PHE A 141 -22.30 22.78 5.68
CA PHE A 141 -22.32 24.24 5.70
C PHE A 141 -23.50 24.82 4.90
N ARG A 142 -23.75 24.31 3.70
CA ARG A 142 -24.88 24.74 2.86
C ARG A 142 -26.22 24.44 3.50
N CYS A 143 -26.38 23.27 4.12
CA CYS A 143 -27.63 22.88 4.80
C CYS A 143 -27.96 23.80 5.98
N ILE A 144 -26.93 24.27 6.71
CA ILE A 144 -27.12 25.14 7.89
C ILE A 144 -27.35 26.59 7.48
N VAL A 145 -26.49 27.14 6.60
CA VAL A 145 -26.51 28.57 6.26
C VAL A 145 -27.60 28.92 5.24
N HIS A 146 -27.96 27.99 4.36
CA HIS A 146 -28.92 28.24 3.28
C HIS A 146 -30.10 27.25 3.31
N PRO A 147 -30.92 27.25 4.38
CA PRO A 147 -31.94 26.22 4.62
C PRO A 147 -33.05 26.18 3.56
N PHE A 148 -33.32 27.30 2.87
CA PHE A 148 -34.35 27.39 1.83
C PHE A 148 -33.82 27.12 0.41
N LYS A 149 -32.50 26.94 0.23
CA LYS A 149 -31.95 26.58 -1.09
C LYS A 149 -32.19 25.10 -1.37
N ARG A 150 -32.45 24.77 -2.65
CA ARG A 150 -32.70 23.39 -3.09
C ARG A 150 -31.53 22.49 -2.68
N LYS A 151 -31.84 21.40 -1.97
CA LYS A 151 -30.84 20.40 -1.56
C LYS A 151 -30.16 19.81 -2.79
N PRO A 152 -28.84 19.57 -2.75
CA PRO A 152 -28.13 18.92 -3.84
C PRO A 152 -28.78 17.57 -4.17
N SER A 153 -28.85 17.25 -5.47
CA SER A 153 -29.40 15.96 -5.92
C SER A 153 -28.37 14.85 -5.77
N ALA A 154 -28.83 13.60 -5.71
CA ALA A 154 -27.93 12.43 -5.71
C ALA A 154 -27.03 12.39 -6.97
N ALA A 155 -27.53 12.88 -8.11
CA ALA A 155 -26.75 13.01 -9.34
C ALA A 155 -25.60 14.02 -9.19
N ALA A 156 -25.85 15.16 -8.52
CA ALA A 156 -24.79 16.13 -8.23
C ALA A 156 -23.73 15.55 -7.29
N ALA A 157 -24.14 14.78 -6.28
CA ALA A 157 -23.20 14.08 -5.39
C ALA A 157 -22.33 13.06 -6.14
N ALA A 158 -22.92 12.28 -7.04
CA ALA A 158 -22.20 11.34 -7.89
C ALA A 158 -21.19 12.05 -8.82
N ALA A 159 -21.58 13.19 -9.40
CA ALA A 159 -20.67 14.02 -10.19
C ALA A 159 -19.51 14.57 -9.36
N THR A 160 -19.78 15.02 -8.13
CA THR A 160 -18.72 15.44 -7.18
C THR A 160 -17.77 14.29 -6.86
N ILE A 161 -18.28 13.08 -6.62
CA ILE A 161 -17.44 11.90 -6.38
C ILE A 161 -16.54 11.62 -7.59
N ALA A 162 -17.09 11.62 -8.81
CA ALA A 162 -16.29 11.44 -10.02
C ALA A 162 -15.18 12.49 -10.14
N LEU A 163 -15.47 13.76 -9.85
CA LEU A 163 -14.48 14.83 -9.82
C LEU A 163 -13.40 14.59 -8.76
N ILE A 164 -13.76 14.13 -7.57
CA ILE A 164 -12.82 13.81 -6.49
C ILE A 164 -11.80 12.75 -6.96
N TRP A 165 -12.27 11.67 -7.61
CA TRP A 165 -11.40 10.63 -8.13
C TRP A 165 -10.47 11.14 -9.23
N LEU A 166 -10.99 11.96 -10.15
CA LEU A 166 -10.17 12.57 -11.20
C LEU A 166 -9.08 13.48 -10.63
N LEU A 167 -9.41 14.32 -9.65
CA LEU A 167 -8.44 15.19 -8.98
C LEU A 167 -7.40 14.39 -8.19
N ALA A 168 -7.83 13.35 -7.46
CA ALA A 168 -6.93 12.47 -6.71
C ALA A 168 -5.93 11.77 -7.64
N VAL A 169 -6.40 11.23 -8.77
CA VAL A 169 -5.52 10.61 -9.78
C VAL A 169 -4.56 11.64 -10.39
N ALA A 170 -5.05 12.83 -10.73
CA ALA A 170 -4.22 13.88 -11.34
C ALA A 170 -3.08 14.32 -10.41
N ILE A 171 -3.36 14.50 -9.12
CA ILE A 171 -2.34 14.93 -8.14
C ILE A 171 -1.34 13.80 -7.84
N MET A 172 -1.79 12.55 -7.88
CA MET A 172 -0.94 11.39 -7.55
C MET A 172 -0.16 10.83 -8.76
N CYS A 173 -0.54 11.19 -9.98
CA CYS A 173 0.12 10.71 -11.20
C CYS A 173 1.64 11.02 -11.22
N PRO A 174 2.11 12.25 -10.88
CA PRO A 174 3.55 12.53 -10.81
C PRO A 174 4.27 11.67 -9.75
N SER A 175 3.70 11.52 -8.56
CA SER A 175 4.26 10.67 -7.50
C SER A 175 4.34 9.20 -7.92
N ALA A 176 3.32 8.68 -8.62
CA ALA A 176 3.32 7.31 -9.13
C ALA A 176 4.41 7.05 -10.18
N VAL A 177 4.75 8.04 -11.02
CA VAL A 177 5.86 7.94 -11.98
C VAL A 177 7.21 7.91 -11.27
N MET A 178 7.34 8.66 -10.17
CA MET A 178 8.57 8.72 -9.38
C MET A 178 8.81 7.46 -8.54
N LEU A 179 7.79 6.66 -8.20
CA LEU A 179 8.00 5.38 -7.50
C LEU A 179 8.75 4.39 -8.40
N GLN A 180 9.94 3.97 -7.98
CA GLN A 180 10.73 2.95 -8.67
C GLN A 180 11.29 1.94 -7.67
N ILE A 181 11.59 0.74 -8.17
CA ILE A 181 12.38 -0.22 -7.41
C ILE A 181 13.85 0.06 -7.67
N GLN A 182 14.61 0.23 -6.59
CA GLN A 182 16.05 0.40 -6.64
C GLN A 182 16.75 -0.75 -5.91
N GLU A 183 17.76 -1.32 -6.54
CA GLU A 183 18.66 -2.29 -5.90
C GLU A 183 19.64 -1.55 -4.98
N GLU A 184 19.72 -1.97 -3.71
CA GLU A 184 20.72 -1.45 -2.77
C GLU A 184 22.04 -2.20 -2.92
N LYS A 185 23.03 -1.52 -3.50
CA LYS A 185 24.36 -2.10 -3.76
C LYS A 185 25.19 -2.33 -2.49
N ARG A 186 24.83 -1.70 -1.36
CA ARG A 186 25.57 -1.75 -0.09
C ARG A 186 25.15 -2.87 0.84
N PHE A 187 23.93 -3.39 0.71
CA PHE A 187 23.36 -4.34 1.65
C PHE A 187 23.01 -5.65 0.96
N ARG A 188 23.31 -6.77 1.62
CA ARG A 188 22.87 -8.10 1.20
C ARG A 188 22.22 -8.83 2.36
N VAL A 189 21.16 -9.58 2.07
CA VAL A 189 20.49 -10.39 3.08
C VAL A 189 21.10 -11.78 3.11
N VAL A 190 21.40 -12.30 4.31
CA VAL A 190 21.92 -13.65 4.50
C VAL A 190 20.75 -14.62 4.74
N LEU A 191 20.64 -15.64 3.90
CA LEU A 191 19.62 -16.70 4.04
C LEU A 191 20.18 -17.87 4.85
N GLY A 192 19.93 -17.86 6.16
CA GLY A 192 20.16 -19.01 7.03
C GLY A 192 21.63 -19.48 7.11
N ARG A 193 21.82 -20.74 7.51
CA ARG A 193 23.12 -21.34 7.88
C ARG A 193 24.10 -21.57 6.72
N GLY A 194 23.76 -21.19 5.49
CA GLY A 194 24.46 -21.59 4.26
C GLY A 194 25.30 -20.52 3.55
N ASN A 195 25.58 -19.36 4.15
CA ASN A 195 26.28 -18.22 3.52
C ASN A 195 25.70 -17.76 2.15
N GLN A 196 24.48 -18.18 1.80
CA GLN A 196 23.79 -17.71 0.61
C GLN A 196 23.31 -16.28 0.84
N THR A 197 23.57 -15.39 -0.12
CA THR A 197 23.17 -13.99 -0.04
C THR A 197 22.31 -13.56 -1.20
N LEU A 198 21.29 -12.75 -0.93
CA LEU A 198 20.40 -12.16 -1.92
C LEU A 198 20.56 -10.63 -1.96
N PRO A 199 20.46 -10.01 -3.16
CA PRO A 199 20.39 -8.57 -3.28
C PRO A 199 19.08 -8.04 -2.69
N VAL A 200 19.14 -6.84 -2.10
CA VAL A 200 17.99 -6.19 -1.48
C VAL A 200 17.42 -5.14 -2.42
N TYR A 201 16.12 -5.22 -2.66
CA TYR A 201 15.37 -4.24 -3.44
C TYR A 201 14.55 -3.36 -2.52
N TRP A 202 14.45 -2.07 -2.82
CA TRP A 202 13.59 -1.14 -2.08
C TRP A 202 12.66 -0.43 -3.04
N CYS A 203 11.40 -0.29 -2.62
CA CYS A 203 10.44 0.58 -3.28
C CYS A 203 10.63 2.01 -2.76
N ARG A 204 11.22 2.91 -3.55
CA ARG A 204 11.45 4.30 -3.15
C ARG A 204 11.15 5.27 -4.29
N GLU A 205 10.87 6.52 -3.93
CA GLU A 205 10.77 7.60 -4.90
C GLU A 205 12.16 7.92 -5.49
N ALA A 206 12.26 7.79 -6.81
CA ALA A 206 13.45 8.09 -7.59
C ALA A 206 13.44 9.56 -8.02
N TRP A 207 13.85 10.44 -7.11
CA TRP A 207 14.02 11.86 -7.42
C TRP A 207 15.29 12.10 -8.25
N PRO A 208 15.22 12.94 -9.31
CA PRO A 208 16.36 13.20 -10.19
C PRO A 208 17.53 13.93 -9.51
N ALA A 209 17.29 14.61 -8.38
CA ALA A 209 18.35 15.22 -7.57
C ALA A 209 18.30 14.72 -6.12
N PRO A 210 19.44 14.38 -5.48
CA PRO A 210 19.48 13.88 -4.10
C PRO A 210 18.93 14.86 -3.06
N GLY A 211 18.92 16.17 -3.34
CA GLY A 211 18.42 17.22 -2.44
C GLY A 211 16.92 17.50 -2.51
N MET A 212 16.18 16.85 -3.42
CA MET A 212 14.71 16.96 -3.51
C MET A 212 13.98 16.02 -2.54
N ARG A 213 14.71 15.06 -1.96
CA ARG A 213 14.21 14.17 -0.92
C ARG A 213 14.30 14.88 0.43
N ARG A 214 13.22 15.52 0.86
CA ARG A 214 13.10 16.14 2.19
C ARG A 214 12.49 15.18 3.19
#